data_AF-A0A238FAA4-F1
#
_entry.id   AF-A0A238FAA4-F1
#
_cell.length_a   1.000
_cell.length_b   1.000
_cell.length_c   1.000
_cell.angle_alpha   90.00
_cell.angle_beta   90.00
_cell.angle_gamma   90.00
#
_symmetry.space_group_name_H-M   'P 1'
#
loop_
_entity.id
_entity.type
_entity.pdbx_description
1 polymer ?
#
loop_
_entity_poly.entity_id
_entity_poly.type
_entity_poly.pdbx_seq_one_letter_code
_entity_poly.pdbx_strand_id
1 'polypeptide(L)'
;MLAVQILSLLAVALPVLASHDDTSFGLDKRSLQREASARIALARARAARKAKRSVETDSENLATRNFEQAYAAVGLTRRDFDDHVESSVLSKRSQPRFRCTVGRERNAQANADAFCVRNYRGKVVYDPKVAIVKCDQVCTISCPAGYTAQVSDKATACIKNVDKCKGKTCPKSANGVTGCANGVCTLQCTTRGYTLNKAKTACLSLGTDPANCGGEGKKCDASYDGKYAAACVTAQCTLACPSGFIAGTNRRRQKTCVKA
;
A
#
# COMPACT_ATOMS: atom_id res chain seq x y z
N MET A 1 28.38 36.60 -21.14
CA MET A 1 28.95 37.50 -20.12
C MET A 1 28.03 38.71 -19.98
N LEU A 2 27.85 39.21 -18.75
CA LEU A 2 26.93 40.27 -18.26
C LEU A 2 25.46 39.82 -18.01
N ALA A 3 25.08 39.48 -16.77
CA ALA A 3 24.67 40.35 -15.63
C ALA A 3 23.18 40.77 -15.76
N VAL A 4 22.21 40.09 -15.13
CA VAL A 4 21.72 40.15 -13.72
C VAL A 4 20.78 41.35 -13.44
N GLN A 5 19.60 41.01 -12.90
CA GLN A 5 18.63 41.81 -12.10
C GLN A 5 17.79 42.89 -12.77
N ILE A 6 16.46 42.68 -12.82
CA ILE A 6 15.46 43.65 -12.30
C ILE A 6 14.29 42.86 -11.69
N LEU A 7 13.99 43.13 -10.42
CA LEU A 7 12.87 42.58 -9.65
C LEU A 7 11.96 43.75 -9.26
N SER A 8 10.64 43.52 -9.33
CA SER A 8 9.56 44.13 -8.53
C SER A 8 9.20 45.61 -8.71
N LEU A 9 8.06 45.84 -9.38
CA LEU A 9 7.14 46.95 -9.15
C LEU A 9 5.71 46.40 -9.19
N LEU A 10 5.05 46.31 -8.05
CA LEU A 10 3.59 46.42 -7.95
C LEU A 10 3.18 46.69 -6.51
N ALA A 11 2.79 47.94 -6.32
CA ALA A 11 2.29 48.53 -5.09
C ALA A 11 0.89 47.97 -4.78
N VAL A 12 0.64 47.67 -3.51
CA VAL A 12 -0.71 47.55 -2.96
C VAL A 12 -0.86 48.66 -1.93
N ALA A 13 -1.79 49.55 -2.23
CA ALA A 13 -2.16 50.73 -1.46
C ALA A 13 -2.72 50.38 -0.07
N LEU A 14 -2.41 51.23 0.91
CA LEU A 14 -3.13 51.32 2.18
C LEU A 14 -3.40 52.81 2.47
N PRO A 15 -4.54 53.12 3.13
CA PRO A 15 -5.05 54.49 3.23
C PRO A 15 -4.29 55.31 4.28
N VAL A 16 -4.17 56.59 3.96
CA VAL A 16 -3.67 57.66 4.83
C VAL A 16 -4.74 57.98 5.87
N LEU A 17 -4.39 57.86 7.14
CA LEU A 17 -5.00 58.63 8.23
C LEU A 17 -3.85 59.22 9.05
N ALA A 18 -3.63 60.52 8.86
CA ALA A 18 -2.79 61.33 9.71
C ALA A 18 -3.63 61.84 10.88
N SER A 19 -3.13 61.64 12.10
CA SER A 19 -3.55 62.42 13.26
C SER A 19 -2.29 62.80 14.05
N HIS A 20 -2.14 64.11 14.23
CA HIS A 20 -1.15 64.77 15.06
C HIS A 20 -1.18 64.27 16.51
N ASP A 21 0.00 64.03 17.10
CA ASP A 21 0.38 64.68 18.36
C ASP A 21 1.88 64.51 18.62
N ASP A 22 2.55 65.63 18.88
CA ASP A 22 3.95 65.69 19.31
C ASP A 22 4.02 65.47 20.82
N THR A 23 4.25 64.25 21.27
CA THR A 23 4.87 63.98 22.58
C THR A 23 5.59 62.62 22.60
N SER A 24 6.93 62.69 22.65
CA SER A 24 7.84 61.71 23.28
C SER A 24 7.41 60.22 23.37
N PHE A 25 7.55 59.43 22.30
CA PHE A 25 7.66 57.96 22.39
C PHE A 25 8.61 57.38 21.34
N GLY A 26 9.92 57.62 21.48
CA GLY A 26 10.97 57.03 20.65
C GLY A 26 11.19 55.51 20.83
N LEU A 27 10.36 54.84 21.64
CA LEU A 27 10.50 53.43 22.02
C LEU A 27 9.60 52.45 21.25
N ASP A 28 8.54 52.92 20.56
CA ASP A 28 7.54 52.00 19.99
C ASP A 28 7.82 51.48 18.57
N LYS A 29 8.49 52.27 17.73
CA LYS A 29 8.81 51.80 16.36
C LYS A 29 9.85 50.69 16.35
N ARG A 30 10.82 50.76 17.28
CA ARG A 30 11.89 49.76 17.44
C ARG A 30 11.40 48.49 18.14
N SER A 31 10.46 48.59 19.08
CA SER A 31 9.85 47.43 19.75
C SER A 31 8.99 46.63 18.76
N LEU A 32 8.13 47.30 17.98
CA LEU A 32 7.31 46.69 16.94
C LEU A 32 8.14 46.02 15.83
N GLN A 33 9.25 46.65 15.39
CA GLN A 33 10.17 46.02 14.44
C GLN A 33 10.88 44.79 15.02
N ARG A 34 11.24 44.79 16.31
CA ARG A 34 11.83 43.62 16.98
C ARG A 34 10.82 42.49 17.12
N GLU A 35 9.57 42.78 17.44
CA GLU A 35 8.54 41.75 17.57
C GLU A 35 8.14 41.15 16.21
N ALA A 36 8.00 41.99 15.17
CA ALA A 36 7.75 41.53 13.81
C ALA A 36 8.91 40.66 13.27
N SER A 37 10.15 41.08 13.51
CA SER A 37 11.33 40.30 13.10
C SER A 37 11.45 38.99 13.88
N ALA A 38 11.11 38.96 15.16
CA ALA A 38 11.04 37.73 15.96
C ALA A 38 9.97 36.76 15.44
N ARG A 39 8.77 37.25 15.07
CA ARG A 39 7.71 36.43 14.48
C ARG A 39 8.10 35.86 13.11
N ILE A 40 8.74 36.67 12.27
CA ILE A 40 9.26 36.22 10.97
C ILE A 40 10.37 35.18 11.16
N ALA A 41 11.29 35.39 12.10
CA ALA A 41 12.35 34.45 12.43
C ALA A 41 11.79 33.12 12.94
N LEU A 42 10.76 33.16 13.79
CA LEU A 42 10.11 31.98 14.34
C LEU A 42 9.30 31.24 13.25
N ALA A 43 8.62 31.96 12.36
CA ALA A 43 7.95 31.38 11.19
C ALA A 43 8.95 30.71 10.23
N ARG A 44 10.09 31.37 9.95
CA ARG A 44 11.19 30.79 9.17
C ARG A 44 11.82 29.59 9.86
N ALA A 45 12.00 29.62 11.17
CA ALA A 45 12.52 28.49 11.94
C ALA A 45 11.54 27.30 11.94
N ARG A 46 10.22 27.56 12.03
CA ARG A 46 9.19 26.52 11.88
C ARG A 46 9.16 25.96 10.45
N ALA A 47 9.25 26.81 9.43
CA ALA A 47 9.34 26.39 8.04
C ALA A 47 10.62 25.58 7.76
N ALA A 48 11.76 26.00 8.29
CA ALA A 48 13.03 25.28 8.19
C ALA A 48 13.01 23.94 8.94
N ARG A 49 12.38 23.87 10.13
CA ARG A 49 12.16 22.60 10.84
C ARG A 49 11.21 21.68 10.08
N LYS A 50 10.15 22.22 9.45
CA LYS A 50 9.23 21.46 8.59
C LYS A 50 9.94 20.95 7.33
N ALA A 51 10.76 21.78 6.70
CA ALA A 51 11.57 21.42 5.52
C ALA A 51 12.68 20.40 5.85
N LYS A 52 13.35 20.52 7.00
CA LYS A 52 14.32 19.52 7.46
C LYS A 52 13.64 18.18 7.76
N ARG A 53 12.50 18.20 8.46
CA ARG A 53 11.71 16.98 8.69
C ARG A 53 11.27 16.33 7.38
N SER A 54 10.79 17.10 6.41
CA SER A 54 10.37 16.53 5.11
C SER A 54 11.54 15.96 4.31
N VAL A 55 12.69 16.63 4.26
CA VAL A 55 13.87 16.15 3.51
C VAL A 55 14.46 14.87 4.12
N GLU A 56 14.47 14.76 5.45
CA GLU A 56 14.95 13.58 6.18
C GLU A 56 13.95 12.42 6.03
N THR A 57 12.64 12.66 6.17
CA THR A 57 11.61 11.61 5.99
C THR A 57 11.45 11.14 4.55
N ASP A 58 11.67 12.01 3.56
CA ASP A 58 11.52 11.67 2.16
C ASP A 58 12.59 10.65 1.81
N SER A 59 13.88 11.01 1.83
CA SER A 59 15.00 10.12 1.48
C SER A 59 14.95 8.78 2.23
N GLU A 60 14.52 8.82 3.49
CA GLU A 60 14.65 7.71 4.41
C GLU A 60 13.43 6.82 4.54
N ASN A 61 12.29 7.03 3.88
CA ASN A 61 11.17 6.06 3.91
C ASN A 61 10.60 5.76 2.52
N LEU A 62 11.39 5.04 1.71
CA LEU A 62 10.97 4.66 0.35
C LEU A 62 9.67 3.85 0.32
N ALA A 63 9.38 3.08 1.37
CA ALA A 63 8.11 2.35 1.46
C ALA A 63 6.93 3.32 1.41
N THR A 64 6.91 4.31 2.31
CA THR A 64 5.82 5.29 2.41
C THR A 64 5.62 6.05 1.11
N ARG A 65 6.71 6.48 0.46
CA ARG A 65 6.62 7.16 -0.84
C ARG A 65 6.06 6.26 -1.94
N ASN A 66 6.46 4.98 -1.98
CA ASN A 66 5.92 4.04 -2.96
C ASN A 66 4.42 3.79 -2.74
N PHE A 67 3.96 3.73 -1.48
CA PHE A 67 2.54 3.67 -1.15
C PHE A 67 1.80 4.93 -1.65
N GLU A 68 2.26 6.12 -1.25
CA GLU A 68 1.64 7.39 -1.63
C GLU A 68 1.58 7.59 -3.14
N GLN A 69 2.66 7.28 -3.85
CA GLN A 69 2.72 7.37 -5.30
C GLN A 69 1.73 6.40 -5.97
N ALA A 70 1.68 5.15 -5.51
CA ALA A 70 0.79 4.15 -6.07
C ALA A 70 -0.70 4.49 -5.83
N TYR A 71 -1.02 5.03 -4.65
CA TYR A 71 -2.38 5.45 -4.32
C TYR A 71 -2.79 6.72 -5.07
N ALA A 72 -1.91 7.72 -5.14
CA ALA A 72 -2.15 8.93 -5.92
C ALA A 72 -2.38 8.62 -7.41
N ALA A 73 -1.69 7.62 -7.96
CA ALA A 73 -1.87 7.19 -9.35
C ALA A 73 -3.28 6.64 -9.64
N VAL A 74 -3.97 6.11 -8.61
CA VAL A 74 -5.36 5.65 -8.71
C VAL A 74 -6.36 6.63 -8.09
N GLY A 75 -5.92 7.84 -7.72
CA GLY A 75 -6.77 8.87 -7.11
C GLY A 75 -7.23 8.55 -5.68
N LEU A 76 -6.48 7.72 -4.97
CA LEU A 76 -6.75 7.33 -3.58
C LEU A 76 -5.66 7.86 -2.65
N THR A 77 -5.99 7.92 -1.37
CA THR A 77 -5.05 8.20 -0.29
C THR A 77 -4.77 6.93 0.52
N ARG A 78 -3.73 6.98 1.35
CA ARG A 78 -3.39 5.87 2.25
C ARG A 78 -4.52 5.57 3.26
N ARG A 79 -5.29 6.58 3.69
CA ARG A 79 -6.44 6.41 4.59
C ARG A 79 -7.57 5.62 3.93
N ASP A 80 -7.77 5.79 2.63
CA ASP A 80 -8.73 4.99 1.84
C ASP A 80 -8.33 3.51 1.74
N PHE A 81 -7.18 3.11 2.27
CA PHE A 81 -6.78 1.72 2.46
C PHE A 81 -6.69 1.33 3.95
N ASP A 82 -6.23 2.24 4.83
CA ASP A 82 -6.07 1.99 6.27
C ASP A 82 -7.41 1.95 7.04
N ASP A 83 -8.43 2.75 6.67
CA ASP A 83 -9.77 2.74 7.31
C ASP A 83 -10.54 1.42 7.08
N HIS A 84 -9.97 0.53 6.27
CA HIS A 84 -10.48 -0.81 6.00
C HIS A 84 -9.84 -1.92 6.85
N VAL A 85 -8.92 -1.56 7.74
CA VAL A 85 -8.40 -2.50 8.75
C VAL A 85 -9.42 -2.72 9.87
N GLU A 86 -10.23 -1.71 10.23
CA GLU A 86 -11.28 -1.84 11.26
C GLU A 86 -12.72 -1.80 10.72
N SER A 87 -13.01 -1.10 9.61
CA SER A 87 -14.38 -1.05 9.07
C SER A 87 -14.59 -2.01 7.90
N SER A 88 -15.49 -2.97 8.18
CA SER A 88 -16.12 -4.05 7.40
C SER A 88 -16.53 -3.82 5.92
N VAL A 89 -16.00 -2.84 5.17
CA VAL A 89 -16.51 -2.52 3.81
C VAL A 89 -15.56 -2.90 2.67
N LEU A 90 -14.24 -2.97 2.89
CA LEU A 90 -13.32 -3.70 2.00
C LEU A 90 -12.98 -5.08 2.57
N SER A 91 -14.02 -5.87 2.81
CA SER A 91 -13.85 -7.31 2.54
C SER A 91 -13.29 -7.43 1.13
N LYS A 92 -12.45 -8.43 0.85
CA LYS A 92 -12.19 -8.88 -0.52
C LYS A 92 -13.51 -9.35 -1.15
N ARG A 93 -14.46 -8.45 -1.40
CA ARG A 93 -15.40 -8.61 -2.48
C ARG A 93 -14.49 -8.70 -3.69
N SER A 94 -14.47 -9.87 -4.29
CA SER A 94 -13.73 -10.08 -5.52
C SER A 94 -14.13 -8.97 -6.49
N GLN A 95 -13.15 -8.40 -7.17
CA GLN A 95 -13.42 -7.51 -8.29
C GLN A 95 -14.46 -8.15 -9.20
N PRO A 96 -15.31 -7.34 -9.86
CA PRO A 96 -16.33 -7.87 -10.74
C PRO A 96 -15.71 -8.84 -11.75
N ARG A 97 -16.12 -10.10 -11.68
CA ARG A 97 -15.54 -11.18 -12.48
C ARG A 97 -16.21 -11.23 -13.84
N PHE A 98 -15.56 -10.65 -14.84
CA PHE A 98 -16.00 -10.77 -16.22
C PHE A 98 -15.37 -12.01 -16.85
N ARG A 99 -16.20 -12.92 -17.37
CA ARG A 99 -15.71 -14.03 -18.18
C ARG A 99 -15.22 -13.49 -19.51
N CYS A 100 -14.14 -14.06 -20.02
CA CYS A 100 -13.57 -13.71 -21.30
C CYS A 100 -13.10 -14.98 -22.00
N THR A 101 -13.10 -14.97 -23.32
CA THR A 101 -12.74 -16.12 -24.15
C THR A 101 -11.71 -15.70 -25.17
N VAL A 102 -10.61 -16.44 -25.25
CA VAL A 102 -9.57 -16.22 -26.26
C VAL A 102 -9.93 -17.05 -27.49
N GLY A 103 -10.19 -16.38 -28.60
CA GLY A 103 -10.47 -17.01 -29.90
C GLY A 103 -9.22 -17.67 -30.53
N ARG A 104 -9.38 -18.22 -31.74
CA ARG A 104 -8.27 -18.83 -32.52
C ARG A 104 -7.64 -17.90 -33.56
N GLU A 105 -8.20 -16.69 -33.68
CA GLU A 105 -7.77 -15.68 -34.63
C GLU A 105 -6.39 -15.08 -34.29
N ARG A 106 -5.73 -14.49 -35.30
CA ARG A 106 -4.51 -13.72 -35.07
C ARG A 106 -4.84 -12.54 -34.15
N ASN A 107 -4.07 -12.36 -33.08
CA ASN A 107 -4.30 -11.36 -32.02
C ASN A 107 -5.51 -11.62 -31.11
N ALA A 108 -6.04 -12.85 -31.06
CA ALA A 108 -7.13 -13.22 -30.16
C ALA A 108 -6.92 -12.79 -28.71
N GLN A 109 -5.68 -12.91 -28.20
CA GLN A 109 -5.34 -12.50 -26.83
C GLN A 109 -5.49 -10.99 -26.64
N ALA A 110 -4.96 -10.18 -27.56
CA ALA A 110 -5.06 -8.73 -27.48
C ALA A 110 -6.52 -8.25 -27.55
N ASN A 111 -7.35 -8.91 -28.37
CA ASN A 111 -8.79 -8.65 -28.44
C ASN A 111 -9.50 -8.98 -27.12
N ALA A 112 -9.16 -10.11 -26.50
CA ALA A 112 -9.70 -10.53 -25.21
C ALA A 112 -9.25 -9.61 -24.06
N ASP A 113 -7.98 -9.18 -24.05
CA ASP A 113 -7.45 -8.24 -23.07
C ASP A 113 -8.13 -6.86 -23.22
N ALA A 114 -8.34 -6.39 -24.46
CA ALA A 114 -9.08 -5.16 -24.73
C ALA A 114 -10.55 -5.24 -24.29
N PHE A 115 -11.19 -6.39 -24.42
CA PHE A 115 -12.52 -6.63 -23.85
C PHE A 115 -12.51 -6.46 -22.33
N CYS A 116 -11.52 -7.00 -21.63
CA CYS A 116 -11.39 -6.84 -20.18
C CYS A 116 -11.19 -5.37 -19.78
N VAL A 117 -10.33 -4.63 -20.48
CA VAL A 117 -10.12 -3.18 -20.25
C VAL A 117 -11.43 -2.41 -20.40
N ARG A 118 -12.22 -2.69 -21.45
CA ARG A 118 -13.52 -2.05 -21.66
C ARG A 118 -14.51 -2.36 -20.53
N ASN A 119 -14.53 -3.61 -20.05
CA ASN A 119 -15.46 -4.01 -18.99
C ASN A 119 -15.11 -3.43 -17.61
N TYR A 120 -13.82 -3.21 -17.34
CA TYR A 120 -13.37 -2.58 -16.10
C TYR A 120 -13.54 -1.05 -16.09
N ARG A 121 -13.67 -0.42 -17.26
CA ARG A 121 -13.86 1.04 -17.38
C ARG A 121 -15.07 1.51 -16.56
N GLY A 122 -14.83 2.45 -15.65
CA GLY A 122 -15.87 3.01 -14.76
C GLY A 122 -16.33 2.09 -13.62
N LYS A 123 -15.79 0.87 -13.51
CA LYS A 123 -16.10 -0.09 -12.43
C LYS A 123 -14.92 -0.31 -11.49
N VAL A 124 -13.72 -0.38 -12.04
CA VAL A 124 -12.48 -0.57 -11.28
C VAL A 124 -11.45 0.47 -11.71
N VAL A 125 -10.88 1.17 -10.75
CA VAL A 125 -9.84 2.18 -10.94
C VAL A 125 -8.47 1.52 -10.81
N TYR A 126 -7.61 1.69 -11.81
CA TYR A 126 -6.24 1.19 -11.80
C TYR A 126 -5.35 2.11 -12.63
N ASP A 127 -4.05 2.12 -12.36
CA ASP A 127 -3.09 2.87 -13.18
C ASP A 127 -2.73 2.05 -14.43
N PRO A 128 -3.16 2.47 -15.64
CA PRO A 128 -2.90 1.72 -16.88
C PRO A 128 -1.41 1.71 -17.28
N LYS A 129 -0.56 2.54 -16.65
CA LYS A 129 0.89 2.55 -16.93
C LYS A 129 1.63 1.43 -16.24
N VAL A 130 1.10 0.94 -15.12
CA VAL A 130 1.75 -0.06 -14.27
C VAL A 130 0.95 -1.35 -14.22
N ALA A 131 -0.37 -1.27 -14.05
CA ALA A 131 -1.22 -2.44 -13.97
C ALA A 131 -1.45 -3.07 -15.34
N ILE A 132 -1.51 -4.41 -15.36
CA ILE A 132 -1.68 -5.22 -16.56
C ILE A 132 -3.04 -5.92 -16.47
N VAL A 133 -3.91 -5.63 -17.41
CA VAL A 133 -5.21 -6.30 -17.55
C VAL A 133 -5.07 -7.45 -18.54
N LYS A 134 -5.43 -8.67 -18.11
CA LYS A 134 -5.36 -9.87 -18.95
C LYS A 134 -6.63 -10.71 -18.88
N CYS A 135 -6.93 -11.36 -19.99
CA CYS A 135 -7.91 -12.42 -20.06
C CYS A 135 -7.25 -13.79 -19.88
N ASP A 136 -7.65 -14.51 -18.82
CA ASP A 136 -7.36 -15.94 -18.64
C ASP A 136 -8.63 -16.64 -18.14
N GLN A 137 -9.58 -16.86 -19.06
CA GLN A 137 -10.98 -17.29 -18.82
C GLN A 137 -11.85 -16.29 -18.02
N VAL A 138 -11.22 -15.53 -17.13
CA VAL A 138 -11.78 -14.41 -16.39
C VAL A 138 -10.81 -13.23 -16.53
N CYS A 139 -11.36 -12.04 -16.68
CA CYS A 139 -10.60 -10.81 -16.69
C CYS A 139 -9.93 -10.59 -15.34
N THR A 140 -8.63 -10.36 -15.33
CA THR A 140 -7.85 -10.09 -14.10
C THR A 140 -7.00 -8.83 -14.28
N ILE A 141 -6.82 -8.10 -13.18
CA ILE A 141 -5.88 -6.98 -13.09
C ILE A 141 -4.70 -7.46 -12.25
N SER A 142 -3.51 -7.41 -12.81
CA SER A 142 -2.27 -7.90 -12.21
C SER A 142 -1.20 -6.82 -12.20
N CYS A 143 -0.21 -6.95 -11.33
CA CYS A 143 0.93 -6.06 -11.28
C CYS A 143 2.18 -6.77 -11.81
N PRO A 144 3.10 -6.04 -12.46
CA PRO A 144 4.34 -6.61 -12.99
C PRO A 144 5.27 -7.06 -11.85
N ALA A 145 6.30 -7.83 -12.21
CA ALA A 145 7.32 -8.27 -11.26
C ALA A 145 7.96 -7.07 -10.54
N GLY A 146 8.19 -7.22 -9.24
CA GLY A 146 8.68 -6.14 -8.38
C GLY A 146 7.58 -5.22 -7.84
N TYR A 147 6.31 -5.44 -8.20
CA TYR A 147 5.17 -4.73 -7.62
C TYR A 147 4.30 -5.67 -6.80
N THR A 148 3.77 -5.16 -5.70
CA THR A 148 2.76 -5.84 -4.89
C THR A 148 1.40 -5.26 -5.23
N ALA A 149 0.46 -6.12 -5.64
CA ALA A 149 -0.90 -5.70 -5.93
C ALA A 149 -1.67 -5.45 -4.63
N GLN A 150 -2.34 -4.30 -4.56
CA GLN A 150 -3.39 -4.02 -3.59
C GLN A 150 -4.70 -3.93 -4.32
N VAL A 151 -5.61 -4.84 -3.98
CA VAL A 151 -6.85 -5.07 -4.71
C VAL A 151 -8.01 -4.82 -3.77
N SER A 152 -8.90 -3.93 -4.17
CA SER A 152 -10.24 -3.74 -3.61
C SER A 152 -11.30 -4.07 -4.66
N ASP A 153 -12.57 -4.01 -4.26
CA ASP A 153 -13.71 -4.18 -5.16
C ASP A 153 -13.76 -3.11 -6.27
N LYS A 154 -13.25 -1.91 -5.98
CA LYS A 154 -13.30 -0.74 -6.85
C LYS A 154 -11.94 -0.26 -7.35
N ALA A 155 -10.82 -0.79 -6.86
CA ALA A 155 -9.50 -0.34 -7.29
C ALA A 155 -8.42 -1.43 -7.26
N THR A 156 -7.41 -1.27 -8.12
CA THR A 156 -6.13 -1.99 -8.06
C THR A 156 -4.98 -1.00 -8.06
N ALA A 157 -4.21 -0.97 -6.98
CA ALA A 157 -2.96 -0.21 -6.89
C ALA A 157 -1.75 -1.15 -6.95
N CYS A 158 -0.79 -0.85 -7.82
CA CYS A 158 0.47 -1.58 -7.92
C CYS A 158 1.56 -0.83 -7.18
N ILE A 159 2.01 -1.38 -6.06
CA ILE A 159 2.99 -0.71 -5.19
C ILE A 159 4.37 -1.27 -5.47
N LYS A 160 5.31 -0.40 -5.83
CA LYS A 160 6.68 -0.80 -6.15
C LYS A 160 7.41 -1.29 -4.90
N ASN A 161 8.03 -2.47 -4.99
CA ASN A 161 8.93 -2.97 -3.95
C ASN A 161 10.32 -2.37 -4.12
N VAL A 162 11.01 -2.20 -3.00
CA VAL A 162 12.42 -1.87 -2.99
C VAL A 162 13.24 -3.15 -3.02
N ASP A 163 14.03 -3.35 -4.08
CA ASP A 163 14.88 -4.54 -4.23
C ASP A 163 16.16 -4.48 -3.37
N LYS A 164 16.76 -3.29 -3.27
CA LYS A 164 18.01 -3.05 -2.54
C LYS A 164 17.92 -1.80 -1.68
N CYS A 165 18.44 -1.86 -0.46
CA CYS A 165 18.53 -0.75 0.49
C CYS A 165 19.96 -0.69 1.05
N LYS A 166 20.68 0.41 0.81
CA LYS A 166 22.12 0.57 1.13
C LYS A 166 22.96 -0.68 0.75
N GLY A 167 22.75 -1.19 -0.46
CA GLY A 167 23.48 -2.36 -0.98
C GLY A 167 23.01 -3.73 -0.49
N LYS A 168 22.11 -3.80 0.50
CA LYS A 168 21.51 -5.05 0.99
C LYS A 168 20.24 -5.38 0.21
N THR A 169 20.11 -6.62 -0.24
CA THR A 169 18.88 -7.12 -0.86
C THR A 169 17.77 -7.18 0.18
N CYS A 170 16.62 -6.59 -0.12
CA CYS A 170 15.48 -6.60 0.78
C CYS A 170 14.61 -7.85 0.58
N PRO A 171 13.95 -8.34 1.65
CA PRO A 171 13.05 -9.48 1.56
C PRO A 171 11.89 -9.17 0.63
N LYS A 172 11.39 -10.18 -0.10
CA LYS A 172 10.22 -10.05 -0.97
C LYS A 172 9.11 -10.97 -0.47
N SER A 173 7.89 -10.45 -0.40
CA SER A 173 6.71 -11.24 -0.08
C SER A 173 5.56 -10.88 -1.00
N ALA A 174 4.86 -11.88 -1.53
CA ALA A 174 3.70 -11.67 -2.40
C ALA A 174 2.56 -10.89 -1.72
N ASN A 175 2.48 -10.96 -0.39
CA ASN A 175 1.45 -10.33 0.44
C ASN A 175 1.96 -9.12 1.22
N GLY A 176 3.12 -8.58 0.83
CA GLY A 176 3.73 -7.44 1.50
C GLY A 176 4.45 -6.50 0.56
N VAL A 177 4.63 -5.27 1.02
CA VAL A 177 5.39 -4.23 0.33
C VAL A 177 6.71 -4.03 1.05
N THR A 178 7.77 -4.06 0.26
CA THR A 178 9.14 -3.92 0.74
C THR A 178 9.59 -2.48 0.57
N GLY A 179 10.10 -1.90 1.65
CA GLY A 179 10.64 -0.56 1.71
C GLY A 179 12.09 -0.50 2.14
N CYS A 180 12.62 0.71 2.14
CA CYS A 180 13.91 1.03 2.72
C CYS A 180 13.71 2.20 3.66
N ALA A 181 13.96 1.96 4.95
CA ALA A 181 13.82 2.93 6.03
C ALA A 181 15.16 3.16 6.74
N ASN A 182 15.72 4.38 6.74
CA ASN A 182 17.03 4.69 7.36
C ASN A 182 18.19 3.77 6.89
N GLY A 183 18.07 3.14 5.72
CA GLY A 183 19.02 2.14 5.24
C GLY A 183 18.82 0.72 5.75
N VAL A 184 17.69 0.46 6.41
CA VAL A 184 17.23 -0.86 6.83
C VAL A 184 16.05 -1.24 5.94
N CYS A 185 16.06 -2.47 5.42
CA CYS A 185 14.91 -2.98 4.68
C CYS A 185 13.71 -3.13 5.63
N THR A 186 12.55 -2.65 5.21
CA THR A 186 11.28 -2.83 5.92
C THR A 186 10.34 -3.67 5.07
N LEU A 187 9.51 -4.48 5.71
CA LEU A 187 8.46 -5.25 5.05
C LEU A 187 7.15 -4.98 5.79
N GLN A 188 6.16 -4.47 5.07
CA GLN A 188 4.82 -4.25 5.60
C GLN A 188 3.86 -5.24 4.94
N CYS A 189 3.16 -6.04 5.73
CA CYS A 189 2.12 -6.92 5.21
C CYS A 189 0.87 -6.09 4.91
N THR A 190 0.41 -6.19 3.68
CA THR A 190 -0.70 -5.37 3.17
C THR A 190 -1.96 -6.20 2.94
N THR A 191 -1.82 -7.52 2.78
CA THR A 191 -2.97 -8.42 2.69
C THR A 191 -3.56 -8.70 4.07
N ARG A 192 -4.85 -8.43 4.24
CA ARG A 192 -5.59 -8.79 5.46
C ARG A 192 -5.45 -10.28 5.80
N GLY A 193 -5.28 -10.58 7.08
CA GLY A 193 -5.09 -11.94 7.60
C GLY A 193 -3.65 -12.43 7.47
N TYR A 194 -2.75 -11.64 6.86
CA TYR A 194 -1.33 -11.90 6.87
C TYR A 194 -0.63 -11.08 7.94
N THR A 195 0.30 -11.71 8.63
CA THR A 195 1.12 -11.11 9.68
C THR A 195 2.58 -11.28 9.33
N LEU A 196 3.40 -10.31 9.74
CA LEU A 196 4.83 -10.37 9.56
C LEU A 196 5.41 -11.51 10.43
N ASN A 197 6.27 -12.34 9.86
CA ASN A 197 6.98 -13.37 10.61
C ASN A 197 7.99 -12.75 11.61
N LYS A 198 8.46 -13.54 12.57
CA LYS A 198 9.43 -13.11 13.59
C LYS A 198 10.72 -12.54 12.98
N ALA A 199 11.17 -13.13 11.86
CA ALA A 199 12.36 -12.69 11.15
C ALA A 199 12.15 -11.40 10.31
N LYS A 200 10.92 -10.89 10.19
CA LYS A 200 10.56 -9.71 9.39
C LYS A 200 10.88 -9.83 7.90
N THR A 201 10.86 -11.03 7.36
CA THR A 201 11.21 -11.37 5.98
C THR A 201 10.03 -11.88 5.15
N ALA A 202 8.92 -12.25 5.77
CA ALA A 202 7.76 -12.78 5.05
C ALA A 202 6.44 -12.42 5.74
N CYS A 203 5.38 -12.32 4.94
CA CYS A 203 4.00 -12.21 5.39
C CYS A 203 3.35 -13.60 5.38
N LEU A 204 2.92 -14.07 6.54
CA LEU A 204 2.35 -15.40 6.77
C LEU A 204 0.86 -15.31 7.09
N SER A 205 0.04 -16.24 6.59
CA SER A 205 -1.38 -16.31 6.96
C SER A 205 -1.58 -17.28 8.11
N LEU A 206 -1.79 -16.78 9.33
CA LEU A 206 -2.05 -17.67 10.47
C LEU A 206 -3.43 -18.35 10.41
N GLY A 207 -4.34 -17.82 9.58
CA GLY A 207 -5.70 -18.34 9.46
C GLY A 207 -5.87 -19.42 8.40
N THR A 208 -5.00 -19.46 7.38
CA THR A 208 -5.18 -20.31 6.19
C THR A 208 -3.92 -21.02 5.69
N ASP A 209 -2.73 -20.67 6.20
CA ASP A 209 -1.49 -21.35 5.81
C ASP A 209 -1.31 -22.65 6.62
N PRO A 210 -1.33 -23.84 5.99
CA PRO A 210 -1.10 -25.09 6.70
C PRO A 210 0.29 -25.20 7.33
N ALA A 211 1.28 -24.40 6.93
CA ALA A 211 2.60 -24.40 7.56
C ALA A 211 2.68 -23.50 8.82
N ASN A 212 1.71 -22.59 9.02
CA ASN A 212 1.73 -21.56 10.06
C ASN A 212 0.38 -21.41 10.77
N CYS A 213 -0.38 -22.50 10.91
CA CYS A 213 -1.79 -22.46 11.28
C CYS A 213 -1.99 -22.15 12.76
N GLY A 214 -2.52 -20.97 13.06
CA GLY A 214 -2.66 -20.45 14.43
C GLY A 214 -1.34 -19.99 15.06
N GLY A 215 -0.22 -20.06 14.35
CA GLY A 215 1.06 -19.58 14.82
C GLY A 215 2.19 -19.90 13.85
N GLU A 216 3.19 -19.03 13.78
CA GLU A 216 4.38 -19.26 12.96
C GLU A 216 5.07 -20.58 13.33
N GLY A 217 5.29 -21.44 12.33
CA GLY A 217 5.86 -22.78 12.49
C GLY A 217 4.89 -23.87 12.96
N LYS A 218 3.62 -23.53 13.26
CA LYS A 218 2.59 -24.52 13.63
C LYS A 218 2.06 -25.22 12.38
N LYS A 219 2.84 -26.19 11.90
CA LYS A 219 2.52 -27.00 10.72
C LYS A 219 1.37 -27.96 11.02
N CYS A 220 0.40 -28.02 10.11
CA CYS A 220 -0.67 -28.99 10.13
C CYS A 220 -0.22 -30.32 9.52
N ASP A 221 -0.57 -31.40 10.19
CA ASP A 221 -0.33 -32.76 9.71
C ASP A 221 -1.34 -33.16 8.64
N ALA A 222 -0.83 -33.80 7.58
CA ALA A 222 -1.62 -34.48 6.55
C ALA A 222 -2.27 -35.75 7.10
N SER A 223 -3.07 -36.45 6.29
CA SER A 223 -3.59 -37.76 6.69
C SER A 223 -2.48 -38.79 6.88
N TYR A 224 -2.74 -39.82 7.68
CA TYR A 224 -1.77 -40.85 8.02
C TYR A 224 -1.17 -41.58 6.80
N ASP A 225 -1.93 -41.64 5.71
CA ASP A 225 -1.60 -42.27 4.44
C ASP A 225 -1.13 -41.26 3.38
N GLY A 226 -1.03 -39.98 3.72
CA GLY A 226 -0.69 -38.90 2.79
C GLY A 226 -1.75 -38.61 1.72
N LYS A 227 -2.89 -39.29 1.76
CA LYS A 227 -3.97 -39.17 0.76
C LYS A 227 -4.68 -37.82 0.79
N TYR A 228 -4.84 -37.23 1.97
CA TYR A 228 -5.52 -35.97 2.17
C TYR A 228 -4.52 -34.91 2.66
N ALA A 229 -4.46 -33.81 1.92
CA ALA A 229 -3.58 -32.69 2.26
C ALA A 229 -4.00 -32.03 3.57
N ALA A 230 -3.01 -31.51 4.30
CA ALA A 230 -3.26 -30.67 5.45
C ALA A 230 -3.91 -29.35 5.01
N ALA A 231 -4.88 -28.89 5.79
CA ALA A 231 -5.54 -27.61 5.56
C ALA A 231 -5.55 -26.80 6.86
N CYS A 232 -5.59 -25.48 6.72
CA CYS A 232 -5.79 -24.56 7.84
C CYS A 232 -7.06 -23.77 7.60
N VAL A 233 -8.00 -23.84 8.53
CA VAL A 233 -9.27 -23.13 8.47
C VAL A 233 -9.44 -22.41 9.79
N THR A 234 -9.64 -21.09 9.75
CA THR A 234 -9.82 -20.26 10.95
C THR A 234 -8.77 -20.51 12.03
N ALA A 235 -7.49 -20.60 11.62
CA ALA A 235 -6.36 -20.85 12.52
C ALA A 235 -6.34 -22.23 13.22
N GLN A 236 -7.13 -23.18 12.72
CA GLN A 236 -7.17 -24.57 13.18
C GLN A 236 -6.78 -25.53 12.07
N CYS A 237 -5.97 -26.53 12.43
CA CYS A 237 -5.53 -27.57 11.52
C CYS A 237 -6.64 -28.58 11.24
N THR A 238 -6.93 -28.78 9.97
CA THR A 238 -7.89 -29.76 9.46
C THR A 238 -7.28 -30.52 8.28
N LEU A 239 -8.08 -31.37 7.62
CA LEU A 239 -7.72 -32.05 6.37
C LEU A 239 -8.59 -31.52 5.23
N ALA A 240 -8.01 -31.41 4.04
CA ALA A 240 -8.74 -31.11 2.81
C ALA A 240 -9.53 -32.35 2.38
N CYS A 241 -10.72 -32.53 2.97
CA CYS A 241 -11.59 -33.66 2.67
C CYS A 241 -12.47 -33.38 1.44
N PRO A 242 -12.74 -34.41 0.61
CA PRO A 242 -13.70 -34.29 -0.49
C PRO A 242 -15.13 -34.13 0.04
N SER A 243 -16.04 -33.65 -0.82
CA SER A 243 -17.45 -33.50 -0.48
C SER A 243 -18.06 -34.79 0.09
N GLY A 244 -18.81 -34.66 1.18
CA GLY A 244 -19.40 -35.80 1.90
C GLY A 244 -18.47 -36.46 2.93
N PHE A 245 -17.27 -35.92 3.14
CA PHE A 245 -16.33 -36.36 4.17
C PHE A 245 -15.90 -35.20 5.08
N ILE A 246 -15.64 -35.51 6.34
CA ILE A 246 -15.10 -34.59 7.36
C ILE A 246 -13.78 -35.12 7.92
N ALA A 247 -12.95 -34.23 8.47
CA ALA A 247 -11.73 -34.64 9.16
C ALA A 247 -12.08 -35.42 10.43
N GLY A 248 -11.46 -36.58 10.61
CA GLY A 248 -11.66 -37.44 11.77
C GLY A 248 -10.53 -38.46 11.90
N THR A 249 -10.84 -39.60 12.50
CA THR A 249 -9.88 -40.69 12.66
C THR A 249 -10.44 -42.03 12.22
N ASN A 250 -9.59 -42.89 11.67
CA ASN A 250 -9.96 -44.28 11.39
C ASN A 250 -10.11 -45.10 12.70
N ARG A 251 -10.44 -46.39 12.58
CA ARG A 251 -10.54 -47.33 13.73
C ARG A 251 -9.25 -47.44 14.57
N ARG A 252 -8.10 -47.08 14.00
CA ARG A 252 -6.78 -47.06 14.66
C ARG A 252 -6.42 -45.69 15.25
N ARG A 253 -7.38 -44.76 15.35
CA ARG A 253 -7.19 -43.37 15.81
C ARG A 253 -6.20 -42.56 14.96
N GLN A 254 -5.98 -42.95 13.70
CA GLN A 254 -5.10 -42.23 12.78
C GLN A 254 -5.90 -41.19 11.98
N LYS A 255 -5.35 -39.99 11.85
CA LYS A 255 -6.00 -38.83 11.22
C LYS A 255 -6.30 -39.09 9.74
N THR A 256 -7.56 -38.97 9.32
CA THR A 256 -8.01 -39.17 7.93
C THR A 256 -9.36 -38.48 7.70
N CYS A 257 -9.87 -38.52 6.46
CA CYS A 257 -11.22 -38.10 6.16
C CYS A 257 -12.20 -39.27 6.34
N VAL A 258 -13.25 -39.05 7.14
CA VAL A 258 -14.32 -40.01 7.40
C VAL A 258 -15.63 -39.49 6.81
N LYS A 259 -16.55 -40.38 6.47
CA LYS A 259 -17.86 -39.98 5.90
C LYS A 259 -18.61 -39.12 6.92
N ALA A 260 -19.15 -38.00 6.44
CA ALA A 260 -19.92 -37.04 7.25
C ALA A 260 -21.23 -37.64 7.75
#